data_AF-A0A2V7FR36-F1
#
_entry.id   AF-A0A2V7FR36-F1
#
_cell.length_a   1.000
_cell.length_b   1.000
_cell.length_c   1.000
_cell.angle_alpha   90.00
_cell.angle_beta   90.00
_cell.angle_gamma   90.00
#
_symmetry.space_group_name_H-M   'P 1'
#
loop_
_entity.id
_entity.type
_entity.pdbx_description
1 polymer ?
#
loop_
_entity_poly.entity_id
_entity_poly.type
_entity_poly.pdbx_seq_one_letter_code
_entity_poly.pdbx_strand_id
1 'polypeptide(L)' 'MTSPSKPYPAQWEQVADLRVFRTTAQEWEKLIGWRADMRKRGWKLLRVASEGSEMVAVFGRTKGERASP' A
#
# COMPACT_ATOMS: atom_id res chain seq x y z
N MET A 1 -4.03 -32.80 -17.70
CA MET A 1 -3.21 -31.84 -16.92
C MET A 1 -4.13 -31.15 -15.93
N THR A 2 -4.10 -31.56 -14.67
CA THR A 2 -4.89 -30.94 -13.60
C THR A 2 -4.24 -29.61 -13.24
N SER A 3 -4.87 -28.49 -13.60
CA SER A 3 -4.43 -27.16 -13.15
C SER A 3 -4.30 -27.17 -11.63
N PRO A 4 -3.18 -26.70 -11.04
CA PRO A 4 -3.04 -26.67 -9.59
C PRO A 4 -4.15 -25.78 -9.04
N SER A 5 -5.03 -26.36 -8.22
CA SER A 5 -6.06 -25.63 -7.48
C SER A 5 -5.34 -24.56 -6.67
N LYS A 6 -5.43 -23.30 -7.12
CA LYS A 6 -4.80 -22.19 -6.41
C LYS A 6 -5.28 -22.23 -4.96
N PRO A 7 -4.39 -22.17 -3.97
CA PRO A 7 -4.74 -22.37 -2.56
C PRO A 7 -5.58 -21.24 -1.96
N TYR A 8 -5.97 -20.25 -2.75
CA TYR A 8 -6.74 -19.08 -2.33
C TYR A 8 -7.85 -18.76 -3.33
N PRO A 9 -8.97 -18.17 -2.88
CA PRO A 9 -10.06 -17.74 -3.75
C PRO A 9 -9.61 -16.73 -4.82
N ALA A 10 -10.12 -16.84 -6.05
CA ALA A 10 -9.77 -15.93 -7.15
C ALA A 10 -10.08 -14.45 -6.84
N GLN A 11 -11.10 -14.18 -6.03
CA GLN A 11 -11.43 -12.81 -5.58
C GLN A 11 -10.33 -12.16 -4.72
N TRP A 12 -9.43 -12.94 -4.11
CA TRP A 12 -8.26 -12.40 -3.43
C TRP A 12 -7.22 -11.86 -4.41
N GLU A 13 -7.25 -12.27 -5.67
CA GLU A 13 -6.43 -11.59 -6.68
C GLU A 13 -6.93 -10.19 -6.99
N GLN A 14 -8.17 -9.86 -6.62
CA GLN A 14 -8.78 -8.53 -6.74
C GLN A 14 -8.57 -7.64 -5.50
N VAL A 15 -8.03 -8.18 -4.40
CA VAL A 15 -7.77 -7.35 -3.20
C VAL A 15 -6.66 -6.33 -3.43
N ALA A 16 -6.72 -5.25 -2.66
CA ALA A 16 -5.80 -4.13 -2.75
C ALA A 16 -4.35 -4.55 -2.46
N ASP A 17 -3.42 -3.98 -3.21
CA ASP A 17 -2.01 -4.04 -2.88
C ASP A 17 -1.75 -3.08 -1.71
N LEU A 18 -0.88 -3.48 -0.76
CA LEU A 18 -0.46 -2.66 0.38
C LEU A 18 1.04 -2.37 0.33
N ARG A 19 1.43 -1.16 0.73
CA ARG A 19 2.83 -0.76 0.96
C ARG A 19 2.93 -0.12 2.33
N VAL A 20 3.95 -0.52 3.08
CA VAL A 20 4.23 0.01 4.42
C VAL A 20 5.60 0.64 4.40
N PHE A 21 5.67 1.93 4.74
CA PHE A 21 6.92 2.64 4.94
C PHE A 21 7.09 2.96 6.41
N ARG A 22 8.32 2.82 6.90
CA ARG A 22 8.70 3.11 8.28
C ARG A 22 9.78 4.19 8.28
N THR A 23 9.66 5.12 9.21
CA THR A 23 10.66 6.15 9.50
C THR A 23 10.58 6.49 10.98
N THR A 24 11.39 7.45 11.42
CA THR A 24 11.31 7.98 12.78
C THR A 24 10.47 9.25 12.79
N ALA A 25 10.01 9.66 13.98
CA ALA A 25 9.31 10.92 14.14
C ALA A 25 10.18 12.15 13.73
N GLN A 26 11.50 12.04 13.86
CA GLN A 26 12.43 13.12 13.46
C GLN A 26 12.52 13.29 11.94
N GLU A 27 12.23 12.24 11.19
CA GLU A 27 12.29 12.20 9.73
C GLU A 27 10.90 12.25 9.08
N TRP A 28 9.90 12.77 9.81
CA TRP A 28 8.50 12.81 9.39
C TRP A 28 8.29 13.46 8.01
N GLU A 29 9.16 14.39 7.60
CA GLU A 29 9.12 15.05 6.29
C GLU A 29 9.19 14.06 5.11
N LYS A 30 9.84 12.90 5.31
CA LYS A 30 9.87 11.81 4.31
C LYS A 30 8.46 11.35 3.94
N LEU A 31 7.50 11.42 4.86
CA LEU A 31 6.12 11.03 4.63
C LEU A 31 5.43 11.90 3.58
N ILE A 32 5.77 13.19 3.51
CA ILE A 32 5.24 14.11 2.49
C ILE A 32 5.69 13.67 1.10
N GLY A 33 6.99 13.38 0.95
CA GLY A 33 7.57 12.88 -0.30
C GLY A 33 6.95 11.55 -0.73
N TRP A 34 6.84 10.61 0.21
CA TRP A 34 6.19 9.32 -0.05
C TRP A 34 4.74 9.48 -0.48
N ARG A 35 3.97 10.35 0.18
CA ARG A 35 2.57 10.59 -0.19
C ARG A 35 2.46 11.15 -1.60
N ALA A 36 3.32 12.07 -1.99
CA ALA A 36 3.34 12.62 -3.34
C ALA A 36 3.65 11.53 -4.39
N ASP A 37 4.68 10.72 -4.16
CA ASP A 37 5.10 9.67 -5.08
C ASP A 37 4.09 8.53 -5.19
N MET A 38 3.53 8.11 -4.06
CA MET A 38 2.49 7.09 -4.00
C MET A 38 1.23 7.57 -4.71
N ARG A 39 0.79 8.81 -4.48
CA ARG A 39 -0.37 9.40 -5.17
C ARG A 39 -0.20 9.43 -6.68
N LYS A 40 0.98 9.83 -7.19
CA LYS A 40 1.29 9.81 -8.64
C LYS A 40 1.15 8.41 -9.25
N ARG A 41 1.40 7.37 -8.46
CA ARG A 41 1.34 5.96 -8.87
C ARG A 41 -0.03 5.32 -8.58
N GLY A 42 -1.04 6.11 -8.25
CA GLY A 42 -2.41 5.63 -7.95
C GLY A 42 -2.54 4.93 -6.60
N TRP A 43 -1.62 5.16 -5.66
CA TRP A 43 -1.73 4.65 -4.29
C TRP A 43 -2.36 5.70 -3.38
N LYS A 44 -3.19 5.23 -2.44
CA LYS A 44 -3.86 6.06 -1.43
C LYS A 44 -3.23 5.82 -0.08
N LEU A 45 -2.98 6.89 0.68
CA LEU A 45 -2.56 6.78 2.07
C LEU A 45 -3.77 6.32 2.90
N LEU A 46 -3.69 5.15 3.52
CA LEU A 46 -4.77 4.56 4.31
C LEU A 46 -4.63 4.89 5.79
N ARG A 47 -3.40 4.84 6.32
CA ARG A 47 -3.14 5.07 7.74
C ARG A 47 -1.75 5.62 7.95
N VAL A 48 -1.62 6.52 8.92
CA VAL A 48 -0.35 6.85 9.56
C VAL A 48 -0.49 6.48 11.02
N ALA A 49 0.49 5.77 11.56
CA ALA A 49 0.58 5.44 12.97
C ALA A 49 1.94 5.88 13.48
N SER A 50 2.00 6.27 14.75
CA SER A 50 3.24 6.57 15.46
C SER A 50 3.26 5.72 16.71
N GLU A 51 4.37 5.04 16.97
CA GLU A 51 4.59 4.24 18.16
C GLU A 51 6.00 4.51 18.67
N GLY A 52 6.11 5.17 19.83
CA GLY A 52 7.38 5.65 20.35
C GLY A 52 8.07 6.60 19.36
N SER A 53 9.31 6.26 18.98
CA SER A 53 10.10 7.02 18.00
C SER A 53 9.82 6.63 16.55
N GLU A 54 9.04 5.58 16.30
CA GLU A 54 8.73 5.10 14.95
C GLU A 54 7.43 5.71 14.41
N MET A 55 7.43 5.97 13.12
CA MET A 55 6.27 6.38 12.35
C MET A 55 6.09 5.43 11.15
N VAL A 56 4.87 4.97 10.96
CA VAL A 56 4.49 3.99 9.94
C VAL A 56 3.41 4.57 9.05
N ALA A 57 3.65 4.58 7.75
CA ALA A 57 2.68 4.97 6.72
C ALA A 57 2.24 3.75 5.93
N VAL A 58 0.93 3.49 5.91
CA VAL A 58 0.31 2.39 5.16
C VAL A 58 -0.40 2.97 3.94
N PHE A 59 0.01 2.54 2.77
CA PHE A 59 -0.61 2.87 1.49
C PHE A 59 -1.34 1.65 0.93
N GLY A 60 -2.47 1.89 0.28
CA GLY A 60 -3.24 0.88 -0.42
C GLY A 60 -3.56 1.30 -1.84
N ARG A 61 -3.63 0.33 -2.73
CA ARG A 61 -4.08 0.52 -4.10
C ARG A 61 -4.99 -0.62 -4.49
N THR A 62 -6.23 -0.32 -4.86
CA THR A 62 -7.12 -1.36 -5.36
C THR A 62 -6.69 -1.79 -6.76
N LYS A 63 -6.72 -3.09 -7.06
CA LYS A 63 -6.34 -3.58 -8.39
C LYS A 63 -7.35 -3.22 -9.47
N GLY A 64 -8.59 -2.87 -9.09
CA GLY A 64 -9.60 -2.32 -10.01
C GLY A 64 -9.22 -0.96 -10.58
N GLU A 65 -8.53 -0.09 -9.81
CA GLU A 65 -8.01 1.21 -10.28
C GLU A 65 -6.83 1.07 -11.26
N ARG A 66 -6.34 -0.15 -11.54
CA ARG A 66 -5.33 -0.40 -12.58
C ARG A 66 -5.94 -0.46 -13.98
N ALA A 67 -7.26 -0.62 -14.10
CA ALA A 67 -7.97 -0.80 -15.37
C ALA A 67 -8.54 0.49 -15.97
N SER A 68 -8.39 1.64 -15.32
CA SER A 68 -8.79 2.92 -15.90
C SER A 68 -7.64 3.48 -16.75
N PRO A 69 -7.82 3.67 -18.06
CA PRO A 69 -6.83 4.27 -18.97
C PRO A 69 -6.54 5.75 -18.65
#